data_AF-A0A955CQW1-F1
#
_entry.id   AF-A0A955CQW1-F1
#
_cell.length_a   1.000
_cell.length_b   1.000
_cell.length_c   1.000
_cell.angle_alpha   90.00
_cell.angle_beta   90.00
_cell.angle_gamma   90.00
#
_symmetry.space_group_name_H-M   'P 1'
#
loop_
_entity.id
_entity.type
_entity.pdbx_description
1 polymer ?
#
loop_
_entity_poly.entity_id
_entity_poly.type
_entity_poly.pdbx_seq_one_letter_code
_entity_poly.pdbx_strand_id
1 'polypeptide(L)'
;MPPSTSTITIRPPADYDLARDVCSYGYFVLLPNYWDVGRQSLSRVLEFDESPSACVIDQRSDGSLRVRFDRRLSREEQGSAREQIGRMLGLGVDAQTIRDFHALDPRWKKSGRARLFRSPTLFEDVIKTVTSCNVAWPNTVNMNRRLCEVCGRKSVSGAYSFPSSKKLARTRVGTLRGRCRVGYRDQRIVDLAKMFVRGEIDEAWLDDPGTHDDEVFKFLITLPGIGPYAAGNIMQLLGRCSRLAIDTETIRHAKKVLGYTGTDAQITKKIKAHYEPFGEHQFRSYWFELWQFYESKAGPSHTWERDQVSTTFTAANL
;
A
#
# COMPACT_ATOMS: atom_id res chain seq x y z
N MET A 1 -29.94 -20.72 -10.85
CA MET A 1 -29.85 -19.25 -10.84
C MET A 1 -28.40 -18.88 -10.51
N PRO A 2 -27.80 -17.87 -11.15
CA PRO A 2 -26.52 -17.35 -10.68
C PRO A 2 -26.69 -16.88 -9.22
N PRO A 3 -25.69 -17.12 -8.34
CA PRO A 3 -25.77 -16.67 -6.96
C PRO A 3 -25.99 -15.15 -6.91
N SER A 4 -26.84 -14.67 -5.99
CA SER A 4 -27.08 -13.23 -5.86
C SER A 4 -25.79 -12.51 -5.46
N THR A 5 -25.45 -11.45 -6.18
CA THR A 5 -24.26 -10.62 -5.92
C THR A 5 -24.63 -9.22 -5.46
N SER A 6 -23.74 -8.57 -4.73
CA SER A 6 -23.87 -7.16 -4.35
C SER A 6 -23.11 -6.25 -5.31
N THR A 7 -23.68 -5.10 -5.62
CA THR A 7 -22.97 -3.97 -6.25
C THR A 7 -23.19 -2.75 -5.38
N ILE A 8 -22.12 -2.03 -5.04
CA ILE A 8 -22.21 -0.73 -4.37
C ILE A 8 -21.60 0.35 -5.26
N THR A 9 -22.13 1.56 -5.11
CA THR A 9 -21.57 2.77 -5.72
C THR A 9 -20.92 3.61 -4.64
N ILE A 10 -19.70 4.09 -4.88
CA ILE A 10 -18.95 5.03 -4.03
C ILE A 10 -18.71 6.29 -4.87
N ARG A 11 -18.98 7.47 -4.31
CA ARG A 11 -18.64 8.74 -4.95
C ARG A 11 -17.28 9.19 -4.42
N PRO A 12 -16.21 9.13 -5.21
CA PRO A 12 -14.90 9.62 -4.78
C PRO A 12 -14.87 11.16 -4.85
N PRO A 13 -13.82 11.80 -4.32
CA PRO A 13 -13.51 13.20 -4.63
C PRO A 13 -13.50 13.45 -6.14
N ALA A 14 -13.93 14.64 -6.57
CA ALA A 14 -14.11 14.96 -8.00
C ALA A 14 -12.80 14.89 -8.81
N ASP A 15 -11.65 15.03 -8.15
CA ASP A 15 -10.32 14.96 -8.76
C ASP A 15 -9.75 13.53 -8.82
N TYR A 16 -10.45 12.54 -8.26
CA TYR A 16 -9.98 11.17 -8.18
C TYR A 16 -9.98 10.49 -9.55
N ASP A 17 -8.85 9.88 -9.89
CA ASP A 17 -8.67 9.09 -11.10
C ASP A 17 -8.20 7.70 -10.71
N LEU A 18 -9.03 6.69 -10.97
CA LEU A 18 -8.78 5.34 -10.50
C LEU A 18 -7.46 4.76 -11.01
N ALA A 19 -7.14 4.99 -12.28
CA ALA A 19 -5.92 4.46 -12.90
C ALA A 19 -4.67 5.12 -12.31
N ARG A 20 -4.64 6.45 -12.24
CA ARG A 20 -3.55 7.23 -11.64
C ARG A 20 -3.35 6.87 -10.18
N ASP A 21 -4.43 6.84 -9.39
CA ASP A 21 -4.35 6.78 -7.94
C ASP A 21 -4.22 5.35 -7.39
N VAL A 22 -4.71 4.32 -8.08
CA VAL A 22 -4.43 2.92 -7.73
C VAL A 22 -3.00 2.54 -8.09
N CYS A 23 -2.53 2.94 -9.27
CA CYS A 23 -1.20 2.60 -9.76
C CYS A 23 -0.11 3.59 -9.27
N SER A 24 -0.33 4.29 -8.15
CA SER A 24 0.60 5.29 -7.62
C SER A 24 1.62 4.75 -6.62
N TYR A 25 1.48 3.51 -6.18
CA TYR A 25 2.38 2.87 -5.22
C TYR A 25 2.46 1.36 -5.47
N GLY A 26 3.62 0.74 -5.26
CA GLY A 26 3.91 -0.65 -5.66
C GLY A 26 2.96 -1.73 -5.11
N TYR A 27 2.07 -1.43 -4.18
CA TYR A 27 1.11 -2.41 -3.64
C TYR A 27 0.03 -2.85 -4.63
N PHE A 28 -0.20 -2.12 -5.72
CA PHE A 28 -1.22 -2.50 -6.72
C PHE A 28 -0.90 -3.81 -7.45
N VAL A 29 0.38 -4.21 -7.49
CA VAL A 29 0.83 -5.49 -8.08
C VAL A 29 1.06 -6.60 -7.05
N LEU A 30 0.86 -6.32 -5.76
CA LEU A 30 0.96 -7.31 -4.69
C LEU A 30 -0.42 -7.92 -4.42
N LEU A 31 -0.50 -9.26 -4.42
CA LEU A 31 -1.72 -9.94 -4.02
C LEU A 31 -2.18 -9.49 -2.61
N PRO A 32 -3.51 -9.39 -2.40
CA PRO A 32 -4.58 -9.84 -3.28
C PRO A 32 -4.98 -8.85 -4.39
N ASN A 33 -4.24 -7.76 -4.60
CA ASN A 33 -4.55 -6.79 -5.67
C ASN A 33 -4.18 -7.33 -7.06
N TYR A 34 -4.99 -6.93 -8.04
CA TYR A 34 -4.73 -7.11 -9.46
C TYR A 34 -5.31 -5.93 -10.23
N TRP A 35 -4.45 -5.18 -10.90
CA TRP A 35 -4.85 -4.16 -11.86
C TRP A 35 -5.01 -4.79 -13.25
N ASP A 36 -6.19 -4.68 -13.83
CA ASP A 36 -6.48 -5.11 -15.20
C ASP A 36 -6.23 -3.93 -16.15
N VAL A 37 -5.15 -3.99 -16.93
CA VAL A 37 -4.75 -2.93 -17.85
C VAL A 37 -5.79 -2.70 -18.94
N GLY A 38 -6.36 -3.76 -19.52
CA GLY A 38 -7.34 -3.64 -20.60
C GLY A 38 -8.65 -3.01 -20.13
N ARG A 39 -9.08 -3.31 -18.90
CA ARG A 39 -10.34 -2.81 -18.32
C ARG A 39 -10.18 -1.56 -17.46
N GLN A 40 -8.95 -1.14 -17.16
CA GLN A 40 -8.63 -0.07 -16.21
C GLN A 40 -9.41 -0.24 -14.89
N SER A 41 -9.31 -1.44 -14.31
CA SER A 41 -10.08 -1.81 -13.12
C SER A 41 -9.22 -2.55 -12.10
N LEU A 42 -9.51 -2.34 -10.81
CA LEU A 42 -8.86 -3.04 -9.70
C LEU A 42 -9.72 -4.23 -9.28
N SER A 43 -9.15 -5.42 -9.30
CA SER A 43 -9.73 -6.62 -8.69
C SER A 43 -8.95 -6.98 -7.42
N ARG A 44 -9.67 -7.35 -6.35
CA ARG A 44 -9.05 -7.92 -5.15
C ARG A 44 -10.04 -8.70 -4.32
N VAL A 45 -9.58 -9.35 -3.26
CA VAL A 45 -10.44 -9.92 -2.22
C VAL A 45 -10.43 -9.03 -0.98
N LEU A 46 -11.61 -8.70 -0.47
CA LEU A 46 -11.79 -8.07 0.85
C LEU A 46 -12.11 -9.16 1.89
N GLU A 47 -11.56 -8.99 3.08
CA GLU A 47 -11.78 -9.88 4.21
C GLU A 47 -12.92 -9.32 5.07
N PHE A 48 -13.90 -10.16 5.39
CA PHE A 48 -15.00 -9.88 6.33
C PHE A 48 -15.06 -10.99 7.38
N ASP A 49 -15.68 -10.78 8.53
CA ASP A 49 -15.69 -11.78 9.60
C ASP A 49 -16.28 -13.12 9.15
N GLU A 50 -17.45 -13.12 8.50
CA GLU A 50 -18.10 -14.35 8.02
C GLU A 50 -17.30 -15.02 6.90
N SER A 51 -17.14 -14.34 5.77
CA SER A 51 -16.42 -14.88 4.61
C SER A 51 -15.81 -13.78 3.76
N PRO A 52 -14.66 -13.99 3.09
CA PRO A 52 -14.14 -13.02 2.15
C PRO A 52 -15.06 -12.85 0.93
N SER A 53 -14.92 -11.75 0.21
CA SER A 53 -15.55 -11.57 -1.11
C SER A 53 -14.56 -10.94 -2.09
N ALA A 54 -14.47 -11.51 -3.28
CA ALA A 54 -13.77 -10.86 -4.37
C ALA A 54 -14.60 -9.68 -4.88
N CYS A 55 -13.93 -8.57 -5.16
CA CYS A 55 -14.55 -7.40 -5.74
C CYS A 55 -13.77 -6.91 -6.98
N VAL A 56 -14.51 -6.28 -7.89
CA VAL A 56 -13.98 -5.53 -9.03
C VAL A 56 -14.44 -4.09 -8.92
N ILE A 57 -13.50 -3.16 -8.98
CA ILE A 57 -13.70 -1.72 -8.87
C ILE A 57 -13.36 -1.10 -10.22
N ASP A 58 -14.36 -0.43 -10.84
CA ASP A 58 -14.19 0.36 -12.05
C ASP A 58 -14.77 1.77 -11.85
N GLN A 59 -14.14 2.77 -12.47
CA GLN A 59 -14.62 4.14 -12.46
C GLN A 59 -15.52 4.38 -13.68
N ARG A 60 -16.70 4.94 -13.43
CA ARG A 60 -17.72 5.24 -14.44
C ARG A 60 -17.46 6.61 -15.04
N SER A 61 -18.10 6.90 -16.18
CA SER A 61 -17.96 8.19 -16.87
C SER A 61 -18.46 9.39 -16.06
N ASP A 62 -19.32 9.16 -15.07
CA ASP A 62 -19.78 10.19 -14.12
C ASP A 62 -18.82 10.37 -12.91
N GLY A 63 -17.65 9.72 -12.95
CA GLY A 63 -16.63 9.75 -11.90
C GLY A 63 -16.90 8.80 -10.74
N SER A 64 -18.09 8.19 -10.64
CA SER A 64 -18.42 7.27 -9.54
C SER A 64 -17.67 5.95 -9.65
N LEU A 65 -17.33 5.35 -8.51
CA LEU A 65 -16.74 4.02 -8.44
C LEU A 65 -17.85 2.98 -8.31
N ARG A 66 -17.89 2.04 -9.24
CA ARG A 66 -18.73 0.85 -9.16
C ARG A 66 -17.91 -0.30 -8.61
N VAL A 67 -18.41 -0.91 -7.53
CA VAL A 67 -17.77 -2.06 -6.87
C VAL A 67 -18.71 -3.25 -6.94
N ARG A 68 -18.31 -4.29 -7.67
CA ARG A 68 -19.09 -5.53 -7.86
C ARG A 68 -18.47 -6.64 -7.04
N PHE A 69 -19.27 -7.31 -6.20
CA PHE A 69 -18.85 -8.42 -5.35
C PHE A 69 -19.24 -9.78 -5.92
N ASP A 70 -18.47 -10.81 -5.62
CA ASP A 70 -18.75 -12.19 -6.04
C ASP A 70 -19.77 -12.94 -5.18
N ARG A 71 -20.28 -12.27 -4.13
CA ARG A 71 -21.41 -12.71 -3.32
C ARG A 71 -22.27 -11.54 -2.86
N ARG A 72 -23.41 -11.84 -2.27
CA ARG A 72 -24.22 -10.86 -1.57
C ARG A 72 -23.55 -10.49 -0.25
N LEU A 73 -23.48 -9.19 0.01
CA LEU A 73 -22.99 -8.63 1.26
C LEU A 73 -24.17 -8.22 2.16
N SER A 74 -24.03 -8.45 3.46
CA SER A 74 -24.93 -7.88 4.48
C SER A 74 -24.83 -6.35 4.49
N ARG A 75 -25.73 -5.66 5.22
CA ARG A 75 -25.64 -4.19 5.36
C ARG A 75 -24.36 -3.77 6.10
N GLU A 76 -23.98 -4.54 7.12
CA GLU A 76 -22.76 -4.33 7.89
C GLU A 76 -21.51 -4.52 7.01
N GLU A 77 -21.47 -5.60 6.22
CA GLU A 77 -20.37 -5.84 5.28
C GLU A 77 -20.28 -4.77 4.19
N GLN A 78 -21.41 -4.21 3.74
CA GLN A 78 -21.40 -3.06 2.83
C GLN A 78 -20.82 -1.80 3.49
N GLY A 79 -21.08 -1.58 4.78
CA GLY A 79 -20.45 -0.51 5.56
C GLY A 79 -18.93 -0.72 5.64
N SER A 80 -18.50 -1.89 6.12
CA SER A 80 -17.08 -2.26 6.20
C SER A 80 -16.38 -2.19 4.85
N ALA A 81 -17.04 -2.60 3.76
CA ALA A 81 -16.49 -2.50 2.41
C ALA A 81 -16.22 -1.05 2.01
N ARG A 82 -17.09 -0.10 2.38
CA ARG A 82 -16.89 1.33 2.07
C ARG A 82 -15.70 1.89 2.83
N GLU A 83 -15.54 1.53 4.10
CA GLU A 83 -14.40 1.93 4.93
C GLU A 83 -13.09 1.37 4.38
N GLN A 84 -13.04 0.05 4.15
CA GLN A 84 -11.89 -0.64 3.57
C GLN A 84 -11.49 -0.05 2.21
N ILE A 85 -12.44 0.18 1.31
CA ILE A 85 -12.18 0.76 -0.02
C ILE A 85 -11.79 2.23 0.09
N GLY A 86 -12.45 3.00 0.96
CA GLY A 86 -12.12 4.41 1.22
C GLY A 86 -10.69 4.57 1.72
N ARG A 87 -10.26 3.71 2.65
CA ARG A 87 -8.87 3.64 3.12
C ARG A 87 -7.94 3.27 1.97
N MET A 88 -8.16 2.12 1.34
CA MET A 88 -7.30 1.56 0.29
C MET A 88 -7.03 2.54 -0.86
N LEU A 89 -8.08 3.24 -1.30
CA LEU A 89 -8.04 4.18 -2.42
C LEU A 89 -7.64 5.60 -2.01
N GLY A 90 -7.46 5.88 -0.71
CA GLY A 90 -7.11 7.22 -0.23
C GLY A 90 -8.22 8.27 -0.45
N LEU A 91 -9.49 7.85 -0.43
CA LEU A 91 -10.62 8.75 -0.71
C LEU A 91 -10.85 9.80 0.39
N GLY A 92 -10.30 9.57 1.57
CA GLY A 92 -10.34 10.51 2.70
C GLY A 92 -9.33 11.66 2.61
N VAL A 93 -8.41 11.66 1.65
CA VAL A 93 -7.50 12.79 1.44
C VAL A 93 -8.30 13.97 0.89
N ASP A 94 -8.46 15.00 1.70
CA ASP A 94 -9.27 16.17 1.38
C ASP A 94 -8.62 17.06 0.30
N ALA A 95 -9.44 17.91 -0.31
CA ALA A 95 -9.01 18.78 -1.40
C ALA A 95 -8.05 19.89 -0.96
N GLN A 96 -8.05 20.29 0.32
CA GLN A 96 -7.15 21.31 0.84
C GLN A 96 -5.72 20.75 0.93
N THR A 97 -5.56 19.57 1.51
CA THR A 97 -4.29 18.83 1.54
C THR A 97 -3.68 18.68 0.15
N ILE A 98 -4.51 18.44 -0.88
CA ILE A 98 -4.04 18.33 -2.27
C ILE A 98 -3.62 19.69 -2.83
N ARG A 99 -4.40 20.75 -2.60
CA ARG A 99 -4.04 22.11 -3.03
C ARG A 99 -2.75 22.58 -2.38
N ASP A 100 -2.58 22.33 -1.09
CA ASP A 100 -1.37 22.70 -0.34
C ASP A 100 -0.15 21.95 -0.87
N PHE A 101 -0.28 20.64 -1.12
CA PHE A 101 0.77 19.88 -1.77
C PHE A 101 1.13 20.43 -3.16
N HIS A 102 0.14 20.75 -4.00
CA HIS A 102 0.40 21.27 -5.35
C HIS A 102 0.92 22.70 -5.37
N ALA A 103 0.63 23.50 -4.35
CA ALA A 103 1.23 24.81 -4.16
C ALA A 103 2.70 24.68 -3.73
N LEU A 104 2.99 23.73 -2.85
CA LEU A 104 4.34 23.47 -2.32
C LEU A 104 5.25 22.77 -3.34
N ASP A 105 4.70 21.84 -4.12
CA ASP A 105 5.39 21.13 -5.21
C ASP A 105 4.57 21.17 -6.52
N PRO A 106 4.71 22.26 -7.31
CA PRO A 106 3.96 22.44 -8.56
C PRO A 106 4.21 21.39 -9.63
N ARG A 107 5.26 20.57 -9.51
CA ARG A 107 5.59 19.49 -10.47
C ARG A 107 4.42 18.51 -10.64
N TRP A 108 3.64 18.31 -9.59
CA TRP A 108 2.55 17.33 -9.56
C TRP A 108 1.16 17.90 -9.88
N LYS A 109 1.03 19.22 -9.96
CA LYS A 109 -0.26 19.90 -10.19
C LYS A 109 -0.91 19.48 -11.50
N LYS A 110 -0.14 19.41 -12.59
CA LYS A 110 -0.66 19.08 -13.93
C LYS A 110 -1.14 17.63 -14.03
N SER A 111 -0.49 16.70 -13.35
CA SER A 111 -0.89 15.27 -13.35
C SER A 111 -1.98 14.97 -12.32
N GLY A 112 -2.22 15.88 -11.37
CA GLY A 112 -3.14 15.67 -10.26
C GLY A 112 -2.63 14.66 -9.22
N ARG A 113 -1.36 14.27 -9.27
CA ARG A 113 -0.80 13.29 -8.32
C ARG A 113 -0.78 13.87 -6.92
N ALA A 114 -1.39 13.14 -6.00
CA ALA A 114 -1.43 13.49 -4.58
C ALA A 114 -1.73 12.28 -3.69
N ARG A 115 -2.48 11.29 -4.17
CA ARG A 115 -2.88 10.12 -3.39
C ARG A 115 -1.93 8.95 -3.62
N LEU A 116 -1.64 8.23 -2.55
CA LEU A 116 -0.85 7.00 -2.57
C LEU A 116 -1.78 5.81 -2.29
N PHE A 117 -1.72 4.79 -3.15
CA PHE A 117 -2.45 3.55 -2.94
C PHE A 117 -1.89 2.78 -1.73
N ARG A 118 -2.78 2.23 -0.92
CA ARG A 118 -2.45 1.46 0.28
C ARG A 118 -3.34 0.24 0.42
N SER A 119 -3.21 -0.51 1.51
CA SER A 119 -4.06 -1.67 1.78
C SER A 119 -5.37 -1.23 2.48
N PRO A 120 -6.42 -2.08 2.49
CA PRO A 120 -7.69 -1.76 3.14
C PRO A 120 -7.63 -1.80 4.67
N THR A 121 -6.55 -2.32 5.24
CA THR A 121 -6.32 -2.39 6.70
C THR A 121 -4.87 -2.02 7.01
N LEU A 122 -4.63 -1.42 8.19
CA LEU A 122 -3.28 -1.17 8.66
C LEU A 122 -2.50 -2.48 8.86
N PHE A 123 -3.16 -3.54 9.29
CA PHE A 123 -2.53 -4.85 9.43
C PHE A 123 -1.88 -5.34 8.12
N GLU A 124 -2.61 -5.27 7.00
CA GLU A 124 -2.08 -5.65 5.70
C GLU A 124 -0.89 -4.76 5.29
N ASP A 125 -0.96 -3.45 5.55
CA ASP A 125 0.14 -2.49 5.31
C ASP A 125 1.40 -2.84 6.10
N VAL A 126 1.26 -3.16 7.39
CA VAL A 126 2.38 -3.54 8.27
C VAL A 126 3.01 -4.84 7.80
N ILE A 127 2.24 -5.88 7.51
CA ILE A 127 2.80 -7.16 7.07
C ILE A 127 3.43 -7.02 5.68
N LYS A 128 2.83 -6.28 4.74
CA LYS A 128 3.43 -6.00 3.43
C LYS A 128 4.76 -5.25 3.59
N THR A 129 4.85 -4.28 4.49
CA THR A 129 6.11 -3.59 4.83
C THR A 129 7.15 -4.56 5.39
N VAL A 130 6.77 -5.46 6.30
CA VAL A 130 7.70 -6.48 6.82
C VAL A 130 8.23 -7.36 5.70
N THR A 131 7.37 -7.76 4.76
CA THR A 131 7.78 -8.58 3.60
C THR A 131 8.61 -7.83 2.57
N SER A 132 8.65 -6.50 2.58
CA SER A 132 9.48 -5.71 1.64
C SER A 132 10.86 -5.33 2.20
N CYS A 133 11.07 -5.45 3.52
CA CYS A 133 12.34 -5.09 4.15
C CYS A 133 13.47 -6.06 3.77
N ASN A 134 14.67 -5.56 3.43
CA ASN A 134 15.88 -6.35 3.17
C ASN A 134 15.66 -7.51 2.20
N VAL A 135 15.01 -7.23 1.07
CA VAL A 135 14.72 -8.23 0.04
C VAL A 135 14.57 -7.59 -1.33
N ALA A 136 14.90 -8.32 -2.39
CA ALA A 136 14.58 -7.91 -3.75
C ALA A 136 13.06 -8.02 -4.03
N TRP A 137 12.54 -7.13 -4.87
CA TRP A 137 11.10 -7.04 -5.15
C TRP A 137 10.42 -8.36 -5.56
N PRO A 138 10.98 -9.21 -6.44
CA PRO A 138 10.31 -10.47 -6.81
C PRO A 138 10.06 -11.39 -5.60
N ASN A 139 10.92 -11.34 -4.59
CA ASN A 139 10.72 -12.09 -3.35
C ASN A 139 9.60 -11.47 -2.50
N THR A 140 9.46 -10.14 -2.47
CA THR A 140 8.30 -9.45 -1.86
C THR A 140 7.00 -9.93 -2.51
N VAL A 141 6.94 -9.94 -3.85
CA VAL A 141 5.77 -10.41 -4.59
C VAL A 141 5.47 -11.87 -4.25
N ASN A 142 6.49 -12.74 -4.27
CA ASN A 142 6.34 -14.15 -3.96
C ASN A 142 5.87 -14.40 -2.53
N MET A 143 6.43 -13.70 -1.53
CA MET A 143 6.00 -13.82 -0.13
C MET A 143 4.53 -13.43 0.03
N ASN A 144 4.09 -12.30 -0.56
CA ASN A 144 2.70 -11.84 -0.47
C ASN A 144 1.73 -12.79 -1.17
N ARG A 145 2.09 -13.30 -2.36
CA ARG A 145 1.33 -14.34 -3.04
C ARG A 145 1.18 -15.58 -2.18
N ARG A 146 2.28 -16.07 -1.60
CA ARG A 146 2.25 -17.29 -0.78
C ARG A 146 1.50 -17.08 0.54
N LEU A 147 1.57 -15.91 1.16
CA LEU A 147 0.75 -15.56 2.32
C LEU A 147 -0.74 -15.69 1.98
N CYS A 148 -1.18 -15.13 0.85
CA CYS A 148 -2.57 -15.26 0.40
C CYS A 148 -2.94 -16.74 0.11
N GLU A 149 -2.13 -17.47 -0.67
CA GLU A 149 -2.42 -18.86 -1.04
C GLU A 149 -2.44 -19.84 0.14
N VAL A 150 -1.56 -19.66 1.12
CA VAL A 150 -1.37 -20.62 2.23
C VAL A 150 -2.21 -20.25 3.44
N CYS A 151 -2.36 -18.96 3.71
CA CYS A 151 -2.99 -18.46 4.92
C CYS A 151 -4.28 -17.67 4.66
N GLY A 152 -4.53 -17.20 3.43
CA GLY A 152 -5.77 -16.50 3.07
C GLY A 152 -6.99 -17.41 3.00
N ARG A 153 -8.18 -16.81 3.08
CA ARG A 153 -9.45 -17.51 2.83
C ARG A 153 -9.83 -17.37 1.35
N LYS A 154 -10.52 -18.38 0.80
CA LYS A 154 -11.04 -18.32 -0.57
C LYS A 154 -12.37 -17.59 -0.60
N SER A 155 -12.50 -16.65 -1.54
CA SER A 155 -13.77 -16.08 -1.97
C SER A 155 -14.59 -17.08 -2.79
N VAL A 156 -15.83 -16.73 -3.15
CA VAL A 156 -16.72 -17.58 -3.96
C VAL A 156 -16.12 -17.86 -5.34
N SER A 157 -15.44 -16.88 -5.91
CA SER A 157 -14.71 -16.99 -7.18
C SER A 157 -13.38 -17.76 -7.08
N GLY A 158 -12.98 -18.20 -5.88
CA GLY A 158 -11.76 -18.97 -5.65
C GLY A 158 -10.49 -18.15 -5.46
N ALA A 159 -10.55 -16.82 -5.59
CA ALA A 159 -9.43 -15.93 -5.28
C ALA A 159 -9.19 -15.86 -3.76
N TYR A 160 -7.92 -15.70 -3.36
CA TYR A 160 -7.53 -15.68 -1.94
C TYR A 160 -7.51 -14.26 -1.38
N SER A 161 -8.01 -14.10 -0.15
CA SER A 161 -7.81 -12.89 0.66
C SER A 161 -6.39 -12.78 1.18
N PHE A 162 -6.02 -11.56 1.61
CA PHE A 162 -4.88 -11.42 2.50
C PHE A 162 -5.22 -12.07 3.85
N PRO A 163 -4.29 -12.78 4.51
CA PRO A 163 -4.56 -13.40 5.80
C PRO A 163 -4.98 -12.36 6.86
N SER A 164 -5.97 -12.69 7.69
CA SER A 164 -6.32 -11.86 8.85
C SER A 164 -5.27 -11.95 9.96
N SER A 165 -5.26 -10.96 10.86
CA SER A 165 -4.42 -10.98 12.07
C SER A 165 -4.70 -12.21 12.93
N LYS A 166 -5.98 -12.55 13.14
CA LYS A 166 -6.43 -13.77 13.85
C LYS A 166 -5.80 -15.04 13.25
N LYS A 167 -5.72 -15.12 11.92
CA LYS A 167 -5.14 -16.26 11.21
C LYS A 167 -3.61 -16.33 11.37
N LEU A 168 -2.90 -15.22 11.17
CA LEU A 168 -1.44 -15.20 11.28
C LEU A 168 -0.97 -15.39 12.73
N ALA A 169 -1.69 -14.86 13.72
CA ALA A 169 -1.39 -15.03 15.14
C ALA A 169 -1.39 -16.51 15.60
N ARG A 170 -2.18 -17.36 14.92
CA ARG A 170 -2.30 -18.81 15.19
C ARG A 170 -1.47 -19.67 14.23
N THR A 171 -0.82 -19.06 13.24
CA THR A 171 -0.05 -19.80 12.25
C THR A 171 1.31 -20.19 12.83
N ARG A 172 1.71 -21.44 12.66
CA ARG A 172 3.04 -21.91 13.10
C ARG A 172 4.13 -21.21 12.30
N VAL A 173 5.18 -20.73 12.96
CA VAL A 173 6.31 -20.06 12.31
C VAL A 173 6.94 -20.91 11.21
N GLY A 174 7.05 -22.24 11.42
CA GLY A 174 7.54 -23.17 10.40
C GLY A 174 6.67 -23.22 9.13
N THR A 175 5.36 -22.97 9.24
CA THR A 175 4.47 -22.83 8.07
C THR A 175 4.77 -21.55 7.31
N LEU A 176 4.97 -20.43 8.00
CA LEU A 176 5.35 -19.17 7.37
C LEU A 176 6.70 -19.29 6.67
N ARG A 177 7.71 -19.85 7.36
CA ARG A 177 9.05 -20.05 6.81
C ARG A 177 9.05 -21.00 5.60
N GLY A 178 8.46 -22.18 5.75
CA GLY A 178 8.52 -23.25 4.76
C GLY A 178 7.57 -23.08 3.57
N ARG A 179 6.32 -22.64 3.82
CA ARG A 179 5.27 -22.55 2.79
C ARG A 179 5.04 -21.12 2.31
N CYS A 180 5.10 -20.13 3.21
CA CYS A 180 4.98 -18.72 2.82
C CYS A 180 6.31 -18.11 2.34
N ARG A 181 7.43 -18.80 2.57
CA ARG A 181 8.78 -18.39 2.17
C ARG A 181 9.21 -17.03 2.73
N VAL A 182 8.73 -16.68 3.94
CA VAL A 182 9.02 -15.37 4.55
C VAL A 182 10.41 -15.25 5.19
N GLY A 183 11.15 -16.37 5.25
CA GLY A 183 12.48 -16.42 5.87
C GLY A 183 12.43 -16.12 7.37
N TYR A 184 13.38 -15.31 7.85
CA TYR A 184 13.51 -14.91 9.26
C TYR A 184 12.38 -13.98 9.76
N ARG A 185 11.44 -13.61 8.90
CA ARG A 185 10.30 -12.73 9.23
C ARG A 185 9.13 -13.49 9.86
N ASP A 186 9.22 -14.80 9.96
CA ASP A 186 8.14 -15.64 10.45
C ASP A 186 7.70 -15.30 11.89
N GLN A 187 8.64 -15.25 12.83
CA GLN A 187 8.33 -14.99 14.24
C GLN A 187 7.72 -13.60 14.42
N ARG A 188 8.33 -12.55 13.84
CA ARG A 188 7.81 -11.18 13.91
C ARG A 188 6.42 -11.03 13.29
N ILE A 189 6.12 -11.74 12.20
CA ILE A 189 4.77 -11.73 11.60
C ILE A 189 3.74 -12.28 12.59
N VAL A 190 4.07 -13.37 13.29
CA VAL A 190 3.20 -13.94 14.33
C VAL A 190 3.04 -12.98 15.50
N ASP A 191 4.13 -12.36 15.95
CA ASP A 191 4.11 -11.45 17.10
C ASP A 191 3.30 -10.18 16.79
N LEU A 192 3.52 -9.53 15.65
CA LEU A 192 2.72 -8.41 15.17
C LEU A 192 1.24 -8.80 15.08
N ALA A 193 0.93 -9.96 14.48
CA ALA A 193 -0.44 -10.43 14.37
C ALA A 193 -1.12 -10.65 15.74
N LYS A 194 -0.37 -11.12 16.76
CA LYS A 194 -0.88 -11.23 18.13
C LYS A 194 -1.15 -9.86 18.77
N MET A 195 -0.28 -8.88 18.54
CA MET A 195 -0.48 -7.51 19.05
C MET A 195 -1.78 -6.91 18.49
N PHE A 196 -2.02 -7.03 17.18
CA PHE A 196 -3.29 -6.62 16.56
C PHE A 196 -4.50 -7.36 17.15
N VAL A 197 -4.40 -8.68 17.36
CA VAL A 197 -5.50 -9.47 17.95
C VAL A 197 -5.81 -9.07 19.39
N ARG A 198 -4.81 -8.60 20.15
CA ARG A 198 -4.96 -8.17 21.54
C ARG A 198 -5.35 -6.69 21.69
N GLY A 199 -5.40 -5.94 20.59
CA GLY A 199 -5.65 -4.50 20.64
C GLY A 199 -4.48 -3.68 21.23
N GLU A 200 -3.25 -4.20 21.15
CA GLU A 200 -2.05 -3.48 21.60
C GLU A 200 -1.61 -2.38 20.60
N ILE A 201 -2.23 -2.32 19.43
CA ILE A 201 -2.00 -1.30 18.40
C ILE A 201 -3.29 -0.51 18.24
N ASP A 202 -3.27 0.73 18.71
CA ASP A 202 -4.41 1.65 18.62
C ASP A 202 -4.47 2.28 17.22
N GLU A 203 -5.23 1.68 16.32
CA GLU A 203 -5.39 2.17 14.95
C GLU A 203 -6.02 3.57 14.89
N ALA A 204 -6.93 3.90 15.83
CA ALA A 204 -7.58 5.19 15.85
C ALA A 204 -6.60 6.30 16.24
N TRP A 205 -5.75 6.06 17.23
CA TRP A 205 -4.67 6.97 17.61
C TRP A 205 -3.65 7.17 16.47
N LEU A 206 -3.31 6.09 15.75
CA LEU A 206 -2.38 6.15 14.61
C LEU A 206 -2.94 6.95 13.42
N ASP A 207 -4.24 6.86 13.15
CA ASP A 207 -4.91 7.58 12.06
C ASP A 207 -5.36 9.00 12.47
N ASP A 208 -5.33 9.38 13.75
CA ASP A 208 -5.78 10.69 14.25
C ASP A 208 -4.86 11.84 13.80
N PRO A 209 -5.32 12.81 12.98
CA PRO A 209 -4.54 13.97 12.57
C PRO A 209 -4.00 14.83 13.72
N GLY A 210 -4.63 14.77 14.91
CA GLY A 210 -4.17 15.47 16.11
C GLY A 210 -2.92 14.85 16.76
N THR A 211 -2.62 13.58 16.47
CA THR A 211 -1.44 12.91 17.00
C THR A 211 -0.20 13.31 16.19
N HIS A 212 0.86 13.74 16.87
CA HIS A 212 2.08 14.22 16.22
C HIS A 212 2.87 13.08 15.56
N ASP A 213 3.36 13.32 14.34
CA ASP A 213 4.05 12.30 13.53
C ASP A 213 5.28 11.68 14.22
N ASP A 214 5.99 12.45 15.06
CA ASP A 214 7.11 11.95 15.86
C ASP A 214 6.69 10.89 16.89
N GLU A 215 5.51 11.02 17.49
CA GLU A 215 5.00 10.07 18.48
C GLU A 215 4.59 8.77 17.80
N VAL A 216 3.86 8.88 16.69
CA VAL A 216 3.49 7.76 15.84
C VAL A 216 4.75 7.01 15.38
N PHE A 217 5.74 7.74 14.86
CA PHE A 217 6.99 7.13 14.40
C PHE A 217 7.77 6.44 15.51
N LYS A 218 7.88 7.07 16.70
CA LYS A 218 8.53 6.47 17.87
C LYS A 218 7.82 5.18 18.28
N PHE A 219 6.49 5.18 18.34
CA PHE A 219 5.70 3.98 18.62
C PHE A 219 5.96 2.88 17.59
N LEU A 220 5.89 3.19 16.29
CA LEU A 220 6.10 2.21 15.22
C LEU A 220 7.46 1.52 15.32
N ILE A 221 8.53 2.24 15.70
CA ILE A 221 9.87 1.66 15.88
C ILE A 221 9.93 0.65 17.04
N THR A 222 9.03 0.76 18.03
CA THR A 222 8.98 -0.22 19.13
C THR A 222 8.43 -1.57 18.69
N LEU A 223 7.75 -1.64 17.54
CA LEU A 223 7.10 -2.85 17.07
C LEU A 223 8.13 -3.92 16.62
N PRO A 224 7.83 -5.22 16.83
CA PRO A 224 8.75 -6.30 16.51
C PRO A 224 9.24 -6.28 15.05
N GLY A 225 10.53 -5.99 14.88
CA GLY A 225 11.17 -6.02 13.58
C GLY A 225 10.87 -4.83 12.68
N ILE A 226 10.31 -3.74 13.23
CA ILE A 226 10.08 -2.47 12.53
C ILE A 226 11.23 -1.51 12.85
N GLY A 227 12.15 -1.33 11.90
CA GLY A 227 13.21 -0.32 11.98
C GLY A 227 12.79 1.03 11.38
N PRO A 228 13.68 2.03 11.38
CA PRO A 228 13.37 3.38 10.88
C PRO A 228 12.80 3.43 9.45
N TYR A 229 13.34 2.61 8.54
CA TYR A 229 12.79 2.48 7.18
C TYR A 229 11.34 1.97 7.20
N ALA A 230 11.10 0.86 7.89
CA ALA A 230 9.78 0.23 7.95
C ALA A 230 8.76 1.15 8.63
N ALA A 231 9.14 1.84 9.71
CA ALA A 231 8.31 2.84 10.35
C ALA A 231 7.97 3.99 9.38
N GLY A 232 8.96 4.54 8.67
CA GLY A 232 8.71 5.57 7.64
C GLY A 232 7.79 5.09 6.53
N ASN A 233 7.91 3.83 6.10
CA ASN A 233 7.01 3.26 5.10
C ASN A 233 5.60 3.01 5.65
N ILE A 234 5.44 2.70 6.94
CA ILE A 234 4.10 2.58 7.55
C ILE A 234 3.47 3.97 7.72
N MET A 235 4.26 4.99 8.07
CA MET A 235 3.78 6.39 8.17
C MET A 235 3.09 6.85 6.89
N GLN A 236 3.72 6.69 5.72
CA GLN A 236 3.07 7.09 4.46
C GLN A 236 1.82 6.26 4.15
N LEU A 237 1.78 4.98 4.54
CA LEU A 237 0.58 4.14 4.42
C LEU A 237 -0.54 4.57 5.39
N LEU A 238 -0.22 5.24 6.49
CA LEU A 238 -1.20 5.95 7.34
C LEU A 238 -1.66 7.28 6.71
N GLY A 239 -0.97 7.76 5.67
CA GLY A 239 -1.19 9.08 5.05
C GLY A 239 -0.26 10.17 5.59
N ARG A 240 0.59 9.84 6.57
CA ARG A 240 1.54 10.74 7.23
C ARG A 240 2.84 10.81 6.42
N CYS A 241 2.96 11.87 5.62
CA CYS A 241 4.02 11.98 4.62
C CYS A 241 5.19 12.88 5.05
N SER A 242 5.28 13.30 6.32
CA SER A 242 6.35 14.18 6.81
C SER A 242 7.73 13.51 6.89
N ARG A 243 7.80 12.18 6.73
CA ARG A 243 9.04 11.41 6.91
C ARG A 243 9.36 10.54 5.70
N LEU A 244 10.64 10.50 5.34
CA LEU A 244 11.15 9.61 4.30
C LEU A 244 11.37 8.18 4.81
N ALA A 245 11.10 7.19 3.96
CA ALA A 245 11.47 5.79 4.18
C ALA A 245 12.80 5.47 3.45
N ILE A 246 13.91 5.99 3.97
CA ILE A 246 15.22 5.90 3.29
C ILE A 246 15.75 4.47 3.28
N ASP A 247 15.99 3.94 2.08
CA ASP A 247 16.61 2.66 1.79
C ASP A 247 17.64 2.77 0.65
N THR A 248 18.16 1.64 0.20
CA THR A 248 19.11 1.59 -0.92
C THR A 248 18.54 2.15 -2.22
N GLU A 249 17.23 2.03 -2.44
CA GLU A 249 16.57 2.55 -3.63
C GLU A 249 16.48 4.08 -3.58
N THR A 250 16.23 4.64 -2.40
CA THR A 250 16.31 6.08 -2.12
C THR A 250 17.71 6.63 -2.41
N ILE A 251 18.75 5.91 -1.97
CA ILE A 251 20.14 6.29 -2.23
C ILE A 251 20.45 6.22 -3.74
N ARG A 252 19.98 5.17 -4.43
CA ARG A 252 20.15 5.03 -5.88
C ARG A 252 19.47 6.17 -6.63
N HIS A 253 18.24 6.51 -6.26
CA HIS A 253 17.49 7.65 -6.79
C HIS A 253 18.29 8.95 -6.64
N ALA A 254 18.80 9.23 -5.46
CA ALA A 254 19.62 10.42 -5.22
C ALA A 254 20.89 10.46 -6.10
N LYS A 255 21.54 9.32 -6.33
CA LYS A 255 22.72 9.24 -7.22
C LYS A 255 22.33 9.43 -8.70
N LYS A 256 21.24 8.80 -9.15
CA LYS A 256 20.86 8.72 -10.58
C LYS A 256 20.02 9.90 -11.07
N VAL A 257 19.12 10.41 -10.24
CA VAL A 257 18.14 11.44 -10.61
C VAL A 257 18.57 12.80 -10.06
N LEU A 258 19.00 12.86 -8.80
CA LEU A 258 19.45 14.12 -8.17
C LEU A 258 20.95 14.42 -8.40
N GLY A 259 21.70 13.49 -9.00
CA GLY A 259 23.13 13.66 -9.31
C GLY A 259 24.03 13.75 -8.08
N TYR A 260 23.59 13.26 -6.92
CA TYR A 260 24.37 13.35 -5.69
C TYR A 260 25.53 12.36 -5.66
N THR A 261 26.68 12.85 -5.22
CA THR A 261 27.90 12.06 -4.98
C THR A 261 28.27 12.05 -3.49
N GLY A 262 29.00 11.02 -3.07
CA GLY A 262 29.47 10.82 -1.70
C GLY A 262 29.15 9.44 -1.12
N THR A 263 29.50 9.24 0.15
CA THR A 263 29.11 8.05 0.91
C THR A 263 27.60 8.03 1.17
N ASP A 264 27.04 6.86 1.46
CA ASP A 264 25.60 6.74 1.71
C ASP A 264 25.13 7.60 2.91
N ALA A 265 26.00 7.82 3.92
CA ALA A 265 25.72 8.73 5.02
C ALA A 265 25.65 10.20 4.57
N GLN A 266 26.58 10.65 3.71
CA GLN A 266 26.57 12.00 3.15
C GLN A 266 25.35 12.21 2.25
N ILE A 267 25.01 11.22 1.43
CA ILE A 267 23.84 11.26 0.54
C ILE A 267 22.56 11.28 1.37
N THR A 268 22.46 10.50 2.44
CA THR A 268 21.31 10.52 3.36
C THR A 268 21.09 11.93 3.92
N LYS A 269 22.14 12.64 4.31
CA LYS A 269 22.04 14.04 4.79
C LYS A 269 21.53 14.97 3.68
N LYS A 270 22.04 14.81 2.45
CA LYS A 270 21.59 15.59 1.29
C LYS A 270 20.13 15.32 0.94
N ILE A 271 19.69 14.05 0.96
CA ILE A 271 18.30 13.65 0.73
C ILE A 271 17.37 14.33 1.74
N LYS A 272 17.70 14.25 3.04
CA LYS A 272 16.90 14.90 4.08
C LYS A 272 16.79 16.40 3.84
N ALA A 273 17.90 17.09 3.59
CA ALA A 273 17.90 18.52 3.31
C ALA A 273 17.15 18.88 2.01
N HIS A 274 17.19 18.01 0.99
CA HIS A 274 16.52 18.23 -0.28
C HIS A 274 15.00 18.21 -0.15
N TYR A 275 14.47 17.26 0.64
CA TYR A 275 13.02 17.13 0.79
C TYR A 275 12.45 17.92 1.98
N GLU A 276 13.27 18.37 2.92
CA GLU A 276 12.83 19.16 4.09
C GLU A 276 11.86 20.31 3.76
N PRO A 277 12.06 21.11 2.68
CA PRO A 277 11.13 22.18 2.32
C PRO A 277 9.70 21.72 2.00
N PHE A 278 9.49 20.42 1.72
CA PHE A 278 8.15 19.88 1.45
C PHE A 278 7.36 19.55 2.73
N GLY A 279 7.92 19.76 3.93
CA GLY A 279 7.18 19.65 5.20
C GLY A 279 6.43 18.32 5.37
N GLU A 280 5.12 18.38 5.62
CA GLU A 280 4.25 17.20 5.74
C GLU A 280 4.11 16.36 4.46
N HIS A 281 4.67 16.83 3.35
CA HIS A 281 4.65 16.16 2.04
C HIS A 281 6.02 15.65 1.60
N GLN A 282 7.01 15.59 2.49
CA GLN A 282 8.34 15.04 2.23
C GLN A 282 8.32 13.72 1.45
N PHE A 283 7.63 12.70 1.98
CA PHE A 283 7.51 11.40 1.33
C PHE A 283 6.78 11.49 -0.01
N ARG A 284 5.73 12.30 -0.09
CA ARG A 284 4.89 12.41 -1.29
C ARG A 284 5.67 12.99 -2.46
N SER A 285 6.43 14.06 -2.22
CA SER A 285 7.32 14.68 -3.21
C SER A 285 8.42 13.71 -3.67
N TYR A 286 9.12 13.09 -2.71
CA TYR A 286 10.13 12.06 -2.98
C TYR A 286 9.58 10.91 -3.82
N TRP A 287 8.45 10.34 -3.39
CA TRP A 287 7.90 9.15 -3.99
C TRP A 287 7.43 9.39 -5.41
N PHE A 288 6.75 10.51 -5.68
CA PHE A 288 6.31 10.81 -7.05
C PHE A 288 7.47 11.11 -7.99
N GLU A 289 8.57 11.69 -7.50
CA GLU A 289 9.79 11.87 -8.29
C GLU A 289 10.42 10.53 -8.66
N LEU A 290 10.52 9.61 -7.68
CA LEU A 290 10.96 8.24 -7.93
C LEU A 290 10.03 7.50 -8.89
N TRP A 291 8.72 7.65 -8.71
CA TRP A 291 7.70 7.00 -9.51
C TRP A 291 7.72 7.49 -10.96
N GLN A 292 7.86 8.80 -11.16
CA GLN A 292 8.02 9.40 -12.49
C GLN A 292 9.27 8.86 -13.20
N PHE A 293 10.37 8.65 -12.47
CA PHE A 293 11.55 8.00 -13.04
C PHE A 293 11.24 6.59 -13.54
N TYR A 294 10.51 5.77 -12.77
CA TYR A 294 10.09 4.43 -13.24
C TYR A 294 9.18 4.50 -14.46
N GLU A 295 8.19 5.40 -14.46
CA GLU A 295 7.29 5.58 -15.59
C GLU A 295 8.01 6.07 -16.86
N SER A 296 9.08 6.86 -16.71
CA SER A 296 9.91 7.27 -17.86
C SER A 296 10.62 6.10 -18.54
N LYS A 297 10.79 4.97 -17.83
CA LYS A 297 11.43 3.75 -18.32
C LYS A 297 10.43 2.72 -18.83
N ALA A 298 9.33 2.53 -18.11
CA ALA A 298 8.37 1.46 -18.35
C ALA A 298 7.03 1.93 -18.93
N GLY A 299 6.87 3.23 -19.20
CA GLY A 299 5.58 3.84 -19.52
C GLY A 299 4.72 4.09 -18.27
N PRO A 300 3.53 4.69 -18.42
CA PRO A 300 2.63 5.00 -17.31
C PRO A 300 2.28 3.77 -16.46
N SER A 301 2.23 3.90 -15.14
CA SER A 301 2.07 2.72 -14.27
C SER A 301 0.74 1.97 -14.43
N HIS A 302 -0.29 2.64 -14.94
CA HIS A 302 -1.60 2.02 -15.21
C HIS A 302 -1.62 1.17 -16.50
N THR A 303 -0.51 1.13 -17.25
CA THR A 303 -0.32 0.23 -18.41
C THR A 303 0.60 -0.94 -18.09
N TRP A 304 1.03 -1.09 -16.84
CA TRP A 304 1.96 -2.13 -16.41
C TRP A 304 1.26 -3.46 -16.19
N GLU A 305 1.65 -4.47 -16.97
CA GLU A 305 1.19 -5.84 -16.78
C GLU A 305 1.81 -6.47 -15.53
N ARG A 306 0.98 -6.87 -14.56
CA ARG A 306 1.44 -7.39 -13.25
C ARG A 306 2.51 -8.46 -13.38
N ASP A 307 2.33 -9.42 -14.27
CA ASP A 307 3.22 -10.59 -14.36
C ASP A 307 4.58 -10.21 -14.99
N GLN A 308 4.62 -9.15 -15.80
CA GLN A 308 5.89 -8.57 -16.31
C GLN A 308 6.57 -7.74 -15.22
N VAL A 309 5.82 -6.91 -14.50
CA VAL A 309 6.34 -6.01 -13.47
C VAL A 309 6.76 -6.73 -12.20
N SER A 310 6.08 -7.83 -11.83
CA SER A 310 6.42 -8.64 -10.66
C SER A 310 7.83 -9.26 -10.71
N THR A 311 8.42 -9.38 -11.89
CA THR A 311 9.75 -9.96 -12.10
C THR A 311 10.83 -8.90 -12.38
N THR A 312 10.45 -7.69 -12.78
CA THR A 312 11.37 -6.64 -13.29
C THR A 312 11.39 -5.36 -12.47
N PHE A 313 10.48 -5.19 -11.50
CA PHE A 313 10.33 -3.95 -10.72
C PHE A 313 11.39 -3.79 -9.62
N THR A 314 12.65 -3.81 -10.03
CA THR A 314 13.74 -3.14 -9.32
C THR A 314 14.55 -2.34 -10.33
N ALA A 315 15.05 -1.19 -9.90
CA ALA A 315 15.88 -0.33 -10.73
C ALA A 315 17.22 -0.94 -11.21
N ALA A 316 17.50 -2.19 -10.84
CA ALA A 316 18.62 -2.96 -11.39
C ALA A 316 18.32 -3.49 -12.81
N ASN A 317 17.04 -3.57 -13.20
CA ASN A 317 16.57 -4.14 -14.46
C ASN A 317 15.82 -3.13 -15.36
N LEU A 318 15.82 -1.83 -15.00
CA LEU A 318 15.26 -0.70 -15.75
C LEU A 318 16.31 0.39 -16.02
#